data_AF-A0A7C1DIT6-F1
#
_entry.id   AF-A0A7C1DIT6-F1
#
_cell.length_a   1.000
_cell.length_b   1.000
_cell.length_c   1.000
_cell.angle_alpha   90.00
_cell.angle_beta   90.00
_cell.angle_gamma   90.00
#
_symmetry.space_group_name_H-M   'P 1'
#
loop_
_entity.id
_entity.type
_entity.pdbx_description
1 polymer ?
#
loop_
_entity_poly.entity_id
_entity_poly.type
_entity_poly.pdbx_seq_one_letter_code
_entity_poly.pdbx_strand_id
1 'polypeptide(L)' 'MATSFSLIQIFETTMHFAILFAQLVYVLIAFIQTRQVKLMNTSFKTPQAPFFSFLAKIHLLAAVIVFFVSLFVLL' A
#
# COMPACT_ATOMS: atom_id res chain seq x y z
N MET A 1 -29.26 7.68 -25.05
CA MET A 1 -29.05 8.10 -23.64
C MET A 1 -28.71 6.94 -22.70
N ALA A 2 -29.04 5.67 -23.03
CA ALA A 2 -28.70 4.51 -22.20
C ALA A 2 -27.22 4.08 -22.28
N THR A 3 -26.53 4.32 -23.41
CA THR A 3 -25.14 3.91 -23.64
C THR A 3 -24.11 4.72 -22.86
N SER A 4 -24.38 6.00 -22.57
CA SER A 4 -23.47 6.83 -21.76
C SER A 4 -23.45 6.41 -20.30
N PHE A 5 -24.57 5.90 -19.78
CA PHE A 5 -24.66 5.43 -18.40
C PHE A 5 -23.84 4.15 -18.19
N SER A 6 -23.83 3.23 -19.17
CA SER A 6 -23.02 2.00 -19.07
C SER A 6 -21.52 2.27 -19.19
N LEU A 7 -21.10 3.22 -20.03
CA LEU A 7 -19.69 3.58 -20.16
C LEU A 7 -19.11 4.17 -18.86
N ILE A 8 -19.89 5.00 -18.16
CA ILE A 8 -19.47 5.58 -16.87
C ILE A 8 -19.32 4.47 -15.82
N GLN A 9 -20.28 3.54 -15.72
CA GLN A 9 -20.20 2.42 -14.78
C GLN A 9 -19.03 1.47 -15.05
N ILE A 10 -18.75 1.18 -16.34
CA ILE A 10 -17.59 0.38 -16.73
C ILE A 10 -16.29 1.09 -16.35
N PHE A 11 -16.21 2.40 -16.61
CA PHE A 11 -15.05 3.21 -16.23
C PHE A 11 -14.85 3.22 -14.71
N GLU A 12 -15.89 3.49 -13.93
CA GLU A 12 -15.85 3.50 -12.46
C GLU A 12 -15.36 2.16 -11.90
N THR A 13 -15.96 1.05 -12.36
CA THR A 13 -15.56 -0.30 -11.95
C THR A 13 -14.10 -0.58 -12.29
N THR A 14 -13.65 -0.18 -13.49
CA THR A 14 -12.25 -0.33 -13.91
C THR A 14 -11.31 0.48 -13.02
N MET A 15 -11.70 1.70 -12.65
CA MET A 15 -10.94 2.57 -11.76
C MET A 15 -10.84 1.99 -10.35
N HIS A 16 -11.90 1.38 -9.81
CA HIS A 16 -11.86 0.70 -8.51
C HIS A 16 -10.82 -0.43 -8.52
N PHE A 17 -10.82 -1.29 -9.53
CA PHE A 17 -9.82 -2.34 -9.67
C PHE A 17 -8.40 -1.79 -9.84
N ALA A 18 -8.22 -0.71 -10.61
CA ALA A 18 -6.92 -0.07 -10.78
C ALA A 18 -6.38 0.49 -9.46
N ILE A 19 -7.23 1.11 -8.64
CA ILE A 19 -6.87 1.63 -7.31
C ILE A 19 -6.47 0.48 -6.38
N LEU A 20 -7.28 -0.58 -6.31
CA LEU A 20 -6.98 -1.76 -5.50
C LEU A 20 -5.66 -2.43 -5.91
N PHE A 21 -5.40 -2.52 -7.22
CA PHE A 21 -4.12 -3.02 -7.73
C PHE A 21 -2.95 -2.14 -7.33
N ALA A 22 -3.06 -0.81 -7.48
CA ALA A 22 -2.02 0.13 -7.08
C ALA A 22 -1.71 0.04 -5.58
N GLN A 23 -2.73 -0.14 -4.73
CA GLN A 23 -2.55 -0.30 -3.30
C GLN A 23 -1.92 -1.64 -2.92
N LEU A 24 -2.27 -2.73 -3.60
CA LEU A 24 -1.59 -4.02 -3.43
C LEU A 24 -0.09 -3.88 -3.72
N VAL A 25 0.26 -3.23 -4.84
CA VAL A 25 1.66 -2.93 -5.19
C VAL A 25 2.31 -2.06 -4.11
N TYR A 26 1.61 -1.07 -3.58
CA TYR A 26 2.10 -0.21 -2.50
C TYR A 26 2.42 -1.00 -1.22
N VAL A 27 1.56 -1.95 -0.82
CA VAL A 27 1.83 -2.84 0.33
C VAL A 27 3.10 -3.67 0.11
N LEU A 28 3.31 -4.18 -1.11
CA LEU A 28 4.54 -4.91 -1.46
C LEU A 28 5.78 -4.01 -1.35
N ILE A 29 5.69 -2.76 -1.81
CA ILE A 29 6.78 -1.79 -1.68
C ILE A 29 7.07 -1.49 -0.20
N ALA A 30 6.04 -1.27 0.62
CA ALA A 30 6.19 -1.02 2.06
C ALA A 30 6.86 -2.21 2.78
N PHE A 31 6.54 -3.44 2.36
CA PHE A 31 7.20 -4.65 2.87
C PHE A 31 8.68 -4.71 2.47
N ILE A 32 8.99 -4.43 1.20
CA ILE A 32 10.38 -4.38 0.71
C ILE A 32 11.18 -3.32 1.47
N GLN A 33 10.62 -2.12 1.64
CA GLN A 33 11.26 -1.04 2.40
C GLN A 33 11.54 -1.44 3.85
N THR A 34 10.60 -2.12 4.52
CA THR A 34 10.81 -2.63 5.88
C THR A 34 11.98 -3.61 5.94
N ARG A 35 12.10 -4.49 4.95
CA ARG A 35 13.25 -5.40 4.82
C ARG A 35 14.56 -4.63 4.59
N GLN A 36 14.56 -3.59 3.77
CA GLN A 36 15.74 -2.75 3.53
C GLN A 36 16.20 -2.03 4.81
N VAL A 37 15.28 -1.49 5.60
CA VAL A 37 15.61 -0.87 6.90
C VAL A 37 16.27 -1.88 7.84
N LYS A 38 15.74 -3.12 7.91
CA LYS A 38 16.36 -4.19 8.71
C LYS A 38 17.79 -4.51 8.26
N LEU A 39 18.03 -4.61 6.95
CA LEU A 39 19.35 -4.86 6.39
C LEU A 39 20.31 -3.71 6.69
N MET A 40 19.87 -2.47 6.46
CA MET A 40 20.65 -1.26 6.75
C MET A 40 21.05 -1.17 8.22
N ASN A 41 20.11 -1.42 9.13
CA ASN A 41 20.37 -1.39 10.58
C ASN A 41 21.39 -2.46 11.00
N THR A 42 21.37 -3.62 10.33
CA THR A 42 22.34 -4.69 10.57
C THR A 42 23.74 -4.30 10.07
N SER A 43 23.82 -3.67 8.89
CA SER A 43 25.09 -3.29 8.27
C SER A 43 25.79 -2.11 8.94
N PHE A 44 25.05 -1.06 9.30
CA PHE A 44 25.64 0.21 9.74
C PHE A 44 25.69 0.40 11.26
N LYS A 45 24.99 -0.43 12.04
CA LYS A 45 24.99 -0.40 13.52
C LYS A 45 24.78 1.01 14.12
N THR A 46 23.93 1.81 13.49
CA THR A 46 23.68 3.19 13.94
C THR A 46 22.84 3.21 15.23
N PRO A 47 23.08 4.16 16.15
CA PRO A 47 22.29 4.28 17.38
C PRO A 47 20.78 4.47 17.13
N GLN A 48 20.42 4.99 15.97
CA GLN A 48 19.04 5.27 15.55
C GLN A 48 18.31 4.06 14.96
N ALA A 49 18.97 2.90 14.83
CA ALA A 49 18.39 1.68 14.26
C ALA A 49 17.03 1.26 14.87
N PRO A 50 16.79 1.35 16.20
CA PRO A 50 15.50 1.02 16.78
C PRO A 50 14.39 1.95 16.29
N PHE A 51 14.68 3.24 16.17
CA PHE A 51 13.72 4.26 15.72
C PHE A 51 13.30 4.02 14.26
N PHE A 52 14.25 3.83 13.35
CA PHE A 52 13.93 3.52 11.95
C PHE A 52 13.19 2.18 11.81
N SER A 53 13.56 1.18 12.61
CA SER A 53 12.84 -0.11 12.62
C SER A 53 11.39 0.05 13.07
N PHE A 54 11.13 0.90 14.06
CA PHE A 54 9.78 1.20 14.52
C PHE A 54 8.96 1.90 13.44
N LEU A 55 9.51 2.96 12.83
CA LEU A 55 8.84 3.69 11.74
C LEU A 55 8.51 2.78 10.56
N ALA A 56 9.44 1.90 10.15
CA ALA A 56 9.20 0.97 9.06
C ALA A 56 8.05 -0.01 9.35
N LYS A 57 7.97 -0.53 10.58
CA LYS A 57 6.86 -1.41 11.00
C LYS A 57 5.52 -0.68 11.01
N ILE A 58 5.48 0.56 11.51
CA ILE A 58 4.28 1.39 11.51
C ILE A 58 3.85 1.71 10.08
N HIS A 59 4.79 2.04 9.20
CA HIS A 59 4.52 2.30 7.79
C HIS A 59 3.91 1.07 7.09
N LEU A 60 4.48 -0.13 7.30
CA LEU A 60 3.93 -1.37 6.76
C LEU A 60 2.53 -1.65 7.30
N LEU A 61 2.32 -1.49 8.61
CA LEU A 61 1.00 -1.66 9.22
C LEU A 61 -0.02 -0.69 8.63
N ALA A 62 0.33 0.58 8.47
CA ALA A 62 -0.53 1.59 7.87
C ALA A 62 -0.88 1.25 6.41
N ALA A 63 0.09 0.81 5.61
CA ALA A 63 -0.14 0.37 4.23
C ALA A 63 -1.14 -0.79 4.17
N VAL A 64 -1.00 -1.79 5.05
CA VAL A 64 -1.92 -2.93 5.15
C VAL A 64 -3.32 -2.49 5.57
N ILE A 65 -3.44 -1.62 6.57
CA ILE A 65 -4.74 -1.08 7.02
C ILE A 65 -5.44 -0.34 5.88
N VAL A 66 -4.72 0.56 5.19
CA VAL A 66 -5.28 1.34 4.06
C VAL A 66 -5.76 0.42 2.94
N PHE A 67 -5.02 -0.65 2.63
CA PHE A 67 -5.44 -1.64 1.65
C PHE A 67 -6.75 -2.35 2.06
N PHE A 68 -6.87 -2.81 3.32
CA PHE A 68 -8.11 -3.44 3.79
C PHE A 68 -9.29 -2.46 3.84
N VAL A 69 -9.08 -1.22 4.25
CA VAL A 69 -10.12 -0.17 4.20
C VAL A 69 -10.60 0.02 2.77
N SER A 70 -9.68 0.04 1.81
CA SER A 70 -10.02 0.25 0.41
C SER A 70 -10.72 -0.94 -0.21
N LEU A 71 -10.36 -2.18 0.17
CA LEU A 71 -11.13 -3.37 -0.19
C LEU A 71 -12.57 -3.25 0.30
N PHE A 72 -12.80 -2.80 1.54
CA PHE A 72 -14.16 -2.64 2.08
C PHE A 72 -14.96 -1.51 1.42
N VAL A 73 -14.29 -0.46 0.95
CA VAL A 73 -14.95 0.72 0.35
C VAL A 73 -15.22 0.54 -1.14
N LEU A 74 -14.36 -0.21 -1.86
CA LEU A 74 -14.38 -0.28 -3.33
C LEU A 74 -14.89 -1.62 -3.89
N LEU A 75 -15.01 -2.67 -3.06
CA LEU A 75 -15.65 -3.95 -3.40
C LEU A 75 -16.98 -4.10 -2.67
#